data_AF-A0A7S3IES8-F1
#
_entry.id   AF-A0A7S3IES8-F1
#
_cell.length_a   1.000
_cell.length_b   1.000
_cell.length_c   1.000
_cell.angle_alpha   90.00
_cell.angle_beta   90.00
_cell.angle_gamma   90.00
#
_symmetry.space_group_name_H-M   'P 1'
#
loop_
_entity.id
_entity.type
_entity.pdbx_description
1 polymer ?
#
loop_
_entity_poly.entity_id
_entity_poly.type
_entity_poly.pdbx_seq_one_letter_code
_entity_poly.pdbx_strand_id
1 'polypeptide(L)'
;MTGLHTWFIPGWMQNEPALQPHIPTPGYVQSMLREGEDPKPQVLEECKPLCGHWKSKLERCETQLEKIIKINPTKTCLYPMRDYVTCVEACAQPVIHDQLKGTH
;
A
#
# COMPACT_ATOMS: atom_id res chain seq x y z
N MET A 1 11.96 -28.97 -17.48
CA MET A 1 13.24 -28.59 -18.11
C MET A 1 13.94 -27.63 -17.18
N THR A 2 15.10 -28.04 -16.68
CA THR A 2 15.95 -27.37 -15.71
C THR A 2 16.52 -26.06 -16.27
N GLY A 3 16.21 -24.92 -15.63
CA GLY A 3 16.72 -23.59 -16.00
C GLY A 3 17.63 -23.04 -14.90
N LEU A 4 18.94 -23.18 -15.13
CA LEU A 4 20.07 -22.94 -14.25
C LEU A 4 20.39 -21.45 -14.03
N HIS A 5 19.46 -20.61 -13.53
CA HIS A 5 19.73 -19.16 -13.38
C HIS A 5 19.37 -18.50 -12.04
N THR A 6 18.81 -19.21 -11.06
CA THR A 6 18.41 -18.59 -9.77
C THR A 6 19.55 -18.27 -8.80
N TRP A 7 20.79 -18.71 -9.07
CA TRP A 7 21.93 -18.52 -8.14
C TRP A 7 22.76 -17.24 -8.37
N PHE A 8 22.57 -16.54 -9.50
CA PHE A 8 23.45 -15.42 -9.88
C PHE A 8 22.86 -14.01 -9.70
N ILE A 9 21.58 -13.87 -9.34
CA ILE A 9 21.06 -12.58 -8.85
C ILE A 9 20.17 -12.83 -7.64
N PRO A 10 20.49 -12.29 -6.46
CA PRO A 10 19.56 -12.29 -5.34
C PRO A 10 18.43 -11.29 -5.66
N GLY A 11 17.19 -11.76 -5.79
CA GLY A 11 16.01 -10.87 -5.74
C GLY A 11 15.10 -10.76 -6.98
N TRP A 12 15.24 -11.60 -8.00
CA TRP A 12 14.25 -11.66 -9.09
C TRP A 12 13.05 -12.58 -8.77
N MET A 13 11.95 -11.91 -8.38
CA MET A 13 10.55 -12.28 -8.68
C MET A 13 9.98 -13.61 -8.16
N GLN A 14 10.42 -14.10 -7.01
CA GLN A 14 9.71 -15.18 -6.32
C GLN A 14 9.34 -14.73 -4.91
N ASN A 15 8.05 -14.85 -4.57
CA ASN A 15 7.54 -14.50 -3.26
C ASN A 15 8.03 -15.53 -2.23
N GLU A 16 9.11 -15.21 -1.51
CA GLU A 16 9.68 -16.06 -0.47
C GLU A 16 8.91 -15.87 0.85
N PRO A 17 8.20 -16.89 1.38
CA PRO A 17 7.39 -16.76 2.60
C PRO A 17 8.19 -16.31 3.84
N ALA A 18 9.50 -16.54 3.84
CA ALA A 18 10.39 -16.16 4.94
C ALA A 18 10.73 -14.66 4.99
N LEU A 19 10.56 -13.93 3.87
CA LEU A 19 10.86 -12.50 3.77
C LEU A 19 9.59 -11.64 3.76
N GLN A 20 8.41 -12.27 3.81
CA GLN A 20 7.14 -11.56 3.85
C GLN A 20 6.95 -10.89 5.21
N PRO A 21 6.44 -9.65 5.25
CA PRO A 21 6.00 -9.05 6.50
C PRO A 21 4.87 -9.92 7.08
N HIS A 22 4.99 -10.30 8.36
CA HIS A 22 3.99 -11.12 9.08
C HIS A 22 2.72 -10.30 9.38
N ILE A 23 1.95 -10.02 8.34
CA ILE A 23 0.67 -9.32 8.42
C ILE A 23 -0.43 -10.37 8.26
N PRO A 24 -1.44 -10.41 9.16
CA PRO A 24 -2.53 -11.37 9.03
C PRO A 24 -3.33 -11.08 7.76
N THR A 25 -3.30 -12.00 6.80
CA THR A 25 -4.13 -11.92 5.59
C THR A 25 -5.55 -12.39 5.90
N PRO A 26 -6.58 -11.55 5.73
CA PRO A 26 -7.94 -11.96 6.02
C PRO A 26 -8.51 -12.85 4.89
N GLY A 27 -9.30 -13.86 5.27
CA GLY A 27 -9.82 -14.87 4.34
C GLY A 27 -10.78 -14.33 3.27
N TYR A 28 -11.41 -13.18 3.50
CA TYR A 28 -12.33 -12.55 2.55
C TYR A 28 -11.64 -12.08 1.27
N VAL A 29 -10.34 -11.76 1.33
CA VAL A 29 -9.56 -11.33 0.15
C VAL A 29 -9.51 -12.46 -0.88
N GLN A 30 -9.37 -13.72 -0.42
CA GLN A 30 -9.36 -14.87 -1.33
C GLN A 30 -10.73 -15.14 -1.96
N SER A 31 -11.84 -14.93 -1.25
CA SER A 31 -13.18 -15.11 -1.82
C SER A 31 -13.48 -14.03 -2.86
N MET A 32 -13.20 -12.76 -2.55
CA MET A 32 -13.40 -11.65 -3.48
C MET A 32 -12.57 -11.80 -4.76
N LEU A 33 -11.29 -12.19 -4.62
CA LEU A 33 -10.43 -12.45 -5.78
C LEU A 33 -10.93 -13.63 -6.64
N ARG A 34 -11.56 -14.64 -6.03
CA ARG A 34 -12.19 -15.75 -6.78
C ARG A 34 -13.45 -15.30 -7.52
N GLU A 35 -14.19 -14.36 -6.94
CA GLU A 35 -15.42 -13.79 -7.50
C GLU A 35 -15.13 -12.70 -8.56
N GLY A 36 -13.86 -12.30 -8.70
CA GLY A 36 -13.43 -11.26 -9.65
C GLY A 36 -13.70 -9.84 -9.15
N GLU A 37 -14.00 -9.67 -7.86
CA GLU A 37 -14.18 -8.37 -7.22
C GLU A 37 -12.83 -7.82 -6.73
N ASP A 38 -12.67 -6.49 -6.78
CA ASP A 38 -11.47 -5.83 -6.26
C ASP A 38 -11.53 -5.73 -4.72
N PRO A 39 -10.63 -6.43 -3.98
CA PRO A 39 -10.61 -6.35 -2.52
C PRO A 39 -9.97 -5.06 -2.02
N LYS A 40 -9.27 -4.29 -2.88
CA LYS A 40 -8.49 -3.11 -2.47
C LYS A 40 -9.30 -2.08 -1.66
N PRO A 41 -10.53 -1.69 -2.04
CA PRO A 41 -11.28 -0.67 -1.31
C PRO A 41 -11.57 -1.08 0.15
N GLN A 42 -11.89 -2.35 0.38
CA GLN A 42 -12.19 -2.86 1.72
C GLN A 42 -10.94 -2.89 2.59
N VAL A 43 -9.83 -3.41 2.05
CA VAL A 43 -8.53 -3.46 2.74
C VAL A 43 -8.01 -2.06 3.07
N LEU A 44 -8.23 -1.08 2.17
CA LEU A 44 -7.85 0.31 2.43
C LEU A 44 -8.57 0.90 3.65
N GLU A 45 -9.87 0.65 3.84
CA GLU A 45 -10.60 1.14 5.02
C GLU A 45 -10.06 0.56 6.33
N GLU A 46 -9.66 -0.71 6.32
CA GLU A 46 -9.03 -1.37 7.47
C GLU A 46 -7.62 -0.81 7.77
N CYS A 47 -6.88 -0.42 6.73
CA CYS A 47 -5.53 0.11 6.85
C CYS A 47 -5.47 1.60 7.26
N LYS A 48 -6.49 2.41 6.94
CA LYS A 48 -6.57 3.84 7.32
C LYS A 48 -6.32 4.14 8.82
N PRO A 49 -6.96 3.45 9.79
CA PRO A 49 -6.77 3.76 11.22
C PRO A 49 -5.34 3.49 11.72
N LEU A 50 -4.59 2.59 11.08
CA LEU A 50 -3.20 2.30 11.44
C LEU A 50 -2.25 3.48 11.16
N CYS A 51 -2.63 4.38 10.24
CA CYS A 51 -1.81 5.51 9.79
C CYS A 51 -2.18 6.85 10.43
N GLY A 52 -2.73 6.84 11.66
CA GLY A 52 -3.24 8.05 12.34
C GLY A 52 -2.23 9.19 12.50
N HIS A 53 -0.94 8.89 12.71
CA HIS A 53 0.12 9.91 12.79
C HIS A 53 0.26 10.71 11.50
N TRP A 54 0.27 10.02 10.36
CA TRP A 54 0.42 10.63 9.04
C TRP A 54 -0.84 11.40 8.64
N LYS A 55 -2.02 10.89 9.03
CA LYS A 55 -3.29 11.62 8.87
C LYS A 55 -3.29 12.95 9.63
N SER A 56 -2.85 12.95 10.90
CA SER A 56 -2.77 14.18 11.69
C SER A 56 -1.80 15.20 11.07
N LYS A 57 -0.68 14.75 10.49
CA LYS A 57 0.25 15.65 9.78
C LYS A 57 -0.38 16.27 8.53
N LEU A 58 -1.14 15.48 7.77
CA LEU A 58 -1.85 15.95 6.58
C LEU A 58 -2.89 17.01 6.95
N GLU A 59 -3.74 16.74 7.94
CA GLU A 59 -4.78 17.68 8.39
C GLU A 59 -4.18 19.01 8.89
N ARG A 60 -3.05 18.95 9.61
CA ARG A 60 -2.31 20.15 10.03
C ARG A 60 -1.81 20.96 8.83
N CYS A 61 -1.32 20.28 7.79
CA CYS A 61 -0.85 20.95 6.59
C CYS A 61 -2.00 21.63 5.84
N GLU A 62 -3.11 20.92 5.64
CA GLU A 62 -4.29 21.44 4.93
C GLU A 62 -4.88 22.66 5.64
N THR A 63 -4.97 22.62 6.98
CA THR A 63 -5.44 23.75 7.80
C THR A 63 -4.55 24.99 7.65
N GLN A 64 -3.24 24.81 7.46
CA GLN A 64 -2.32 25.93 7.23
C GLN A 64 -2.36 26.40 5.78
N LEU A 65 -2.55 25.48 4.83
CA LEU A 65 -2.60 25.76 3.41
C LEU A 65 -3.78 26.68 3.06
N GLU A 66 -4.95 26.47 3.66
CA GLU A 66 -6.12 27.34 3.49
C GLU A 66 -5.84 28.82 3.82
N LYS A 67 -4.94 29.08 4.78
CA LYS A 67 -4.55 30.44 5.18
C LYS A 67 -3.51 31.04 4.23
N ILE A 68 -2.60 30.21 3.72
CA ILE A 68 -1.42 30.64 2.96
C ILE A 68 -1.69 30.70 1.45
N ILE A 69 -2.70 29.99 0.94
CA ILE A 69 -2.98 29.89 -0.51
C ILE A 69 -3.23 31.25 -1.18
N LYS A 70 -3.77 32.22 -0.43
CA LYS A 70 -3.99 33.60 -0.90
C LYS A 70 -2.71 34.42 -1.02
N ILE A 71 -1.64 34.01 -0.33
CA ILE A 71 -0.36 34.74 -0.21
C ILE A 71 0.71 34.08 -1.08
N ASN A 72 0.76 32.75 -1.13
CA ASN A 72 1.72 31.99 -1.94
C ASN A 72 1.07 30.73 -2.51
N PRO A 73 0.69 30.71 -3.80
CA PRO A 73 0.01 29.57 -4.41
C PRO A 73 0.94 28.37 -4.68
N THR A 74 2.24 28.51 -4.43
CA THR A 74 3.24 27.46 -4.70
C THR A 74 3.42 26.46 -3.56
N LYS A 75 2.92 26.78 -2.35
CA LYS A 75 2.95 25.85 -1.22
C LYS A 75 1.85 24.80 -1.41
N THR A 76 2.17 23.53 -1.21
CA THR A 76 1.23 22.42 -1.34
C THR A 76 1.47 21.38 -0.24
N CYS A 77 0.43 20.61 0.09
CA CYS A 77 0.51 19.50 1.05
C CYS A 77 0.79 18.15 0.39
N LEU A 78 1.41 18.17 -0.81
CA LEU A 78 1.68 16.98 -1.61
C LEU A 78 2.53 15.95 -0.85
N TYR A 79 3.56 16.41 -0.12
CA TYR A 79 4.45 15.51 0.62
C TYR A 79 3.74 14.81 1.80
N PRO A 80 3.04 15.53 2.70
CA PRO A 80 2.21 14.88 3.72
C PRO A 80 1.17 13.91 3.15
N MET A 81 0.57 14.24 1.99
CA MET A 81 -0.38 13.35 1.31
C MET A 81 0.29 12.09 0.79
N ARG A 82 1.45 12.22 0.16
CA ARG A 82 2.26 11.08 -0.27
C ARG A 82 2.62 10.17 0.89
N ASP A 83 3.07 10.73 2.02
CA ASP A 83 3.47 9.93 3.18
C ASP A 83 2.28 9.16 3.77
N TYR A 84 1.11 9.80 3.87
CA TYR A 84 -0.11 9.15 4.31
C TYR A 84 -0.53 8.01 3.37
N VAL A 85 -0.57 8.24 2.06
CA VAL A 85 -0.91 7.20 1.07
C VAL A 85 0.10 6.06 1.10
N THR A 86 1.40 6.37 1.21
CA THR A 86 2.47 5.36 1.28
C THR A 86 2.28 4.46 2.51
N CYS A 87 1.88 5.03 3.66
CA CYS A 87 1.58 4.25 4.85
C CYS A 87 0.40 3.29 4.64
N VAL A 88 -0.69 3.77 4.05
CA VAL A 88 -1.90 2.96 3.83
C VAL A 88 -1.64 1.87 2.78
N GLU A 89 -0.94 2.20 1.70
CA GLU A 89 -0.57 1.24 0.64
C GLU A 89 0.42 0.19 1.15
N ALA A 90 1.37 0.56 2.03
CA ALA A 90 2.29 -0.41 2.63
C ALA A 90 1.55 -1.48 3.46
N CYS A 91 0.37 -1.16 4.01
CA CYS A 91 -0.50 -2.11 4.69
C CYS A 91 -1.31 -2.96 3.70
N ALA A 92 -1.92 -2.35 2.69
CA ALA A 92 -2.83 -3.04 1.77
C ALA A 92 -2.12 -3.91 0.71
N GLN A 93 -0.96 -3.46 0.23
CA GLN A 93 -0.26 -4.07 -0.89
C GLN A 93 0.16 -5.54 -0.67
N PRO A 94 0.80 -5.93 0.46
CA PRO A 94 1.17 -7.34 0.68
C PRO A 94 -0.07 -8.24 0.77
N VAL A 95 -1.14 -7.78 1.43
CA VAL A 95 -2.38 -8.54 1.62
C VAL A 95 -3.01 -8.96 0.29
N ILE A 96 -2.93 -8.09 -0.73
CA ILE A 96 -3.52 -8.34 -2.04
C ILE A 96 -2.53 -9.07 -2.95
N HIS A 97 -1.30 -8.56 -3.07
CA HIS A 97 -0.31 -9.07 -4.03
C HIS A 97 0.11 -10.51 -3.73
N ASP A 98 0.15 -10.94 -2.47
CA ASP A 98 0.50 -12.31 -2.11
C ASP A 98 -0.54 -13.35 -2.57
N GLN A 99 -1.77 -12.91 -2.87
CA GLN A 99 -2.88 -13.77 -3.29
C GLN A 99 -3.07 -13.79 -4.82
N LEU A 100 -2.48 -12.83 -5.54
CA LEU A 100 -2.63 -12.75 -6.99
C LEU A 100 -1.81 -13.85 -7.67
N LYS A 101 -2.47 -14.60 -8.56
CA LYS A 101 -1.82 -15.62 -9.41
C LYS A 101 -1.71 -15.09 -10.82
N GLY A 102 -0.49 -15.02 -11.35
CA GLY A 102 -0.26 -14.71 -12.76
C GLY A 102 -0.77 -15.83 -13.66
N THR A 103 -1.32 -15.47 -14.82
CA THR A 103 -1.66 -16.42 -15.87
C THR A 103 -0.38 -16.71 -16.67
N HIS A 104 0.00 -17.99 -16.76
CA HIS A 104 1.12 -18.45 -17.58
C HIS A 104 0.82 -18.37 -19.08
#